data_AF-A0A398BKY3-F1
#
_entry.id   AF-A0A398BKY3-F1
#
_cell.length_a   1.000
_cell.length_b   1.000
_cell.length_c   1.000
_cell.angle_alpha   90.00
_cell.angle_beta   90.00
_cell.angle_gamma   90.00
#
_symmetry.space_group_name_H-M   'P 1'
#
loop_
_entity.id
_entity.type
_entity.pdbx_description
1 polymer ?
#
loop_
_entity_poly.entity_id
_entity_poly.type
_entity_poly.pdbx_seq_one_letter_code
_entity_poly.pdbx_strand_id
1 'polypeptide(L)'
;MLILTSDTIADNSDTLSASWPGPRVLILRPDTGLSPADVERLNRDFIIVEHLEPAGGAAALLCDALGWLAPLLREADWPLLYLDHPAGAAFVAAEAAAGQSHPHDLRADLSPEGRLLSLRLGEMIATSPLMPEFLAVLRGRPVEDATFAALLHDAFAWTSA
;
A
#
# COMPACT_ATOMS: atom_id res chain seq x y z
N MET A 1 -6.92 -1.67 3.59
CA MET A 1 -5.70 -1.14 4.18
C MET A 1 -5.18 -0.02 3.31
N LEU A 2 -4.94 1.15 3.90
CA LEU A 2 -4.28 2.26 3.22
C LEU A 2 -2.81 2.25 3.62
N ILE A 3 -1.90 2.20 2.66
CA ILE A 3 -0.45 2.20 2.88
C ILE A 3 0.11 3.47 2.23
N LEU A 4 0.70 4.32 3.04
CA LEU A 4 1.26 5.60 2.64
C LEU A 4 2.76 5.59 2.89
N THR A 5 3.55 6.23 2.03
CA THR A 5 4.94 6.56 2.35
C THR A 5 5.03 7.95 2.96
N SER A 6 6.11 8.25 3.68
CA SER A 6 6.37 9.58 4.24
C SER A 6 6.32 10.70 3.20
N ASP A 7 6.61 10.39 1.94
CA ASP A 7 6.57 11.35 0.82
C ASP A 7 5.14 11.79 0.48
N THR A 8 4.13 11.08 0.99
CA THR A 8 2.71 11.39 0.82
C THR A 8 2.17 12.30 1.93
N ILE A 9 2.90 12.47 3.04
CA ILE A 9 2.52 13.36 4.15
C ILE A 9 2.80 14.81 3.75
N ALA A 10 2.04 15.33 2.80
CA ALA A 10 1.72 16.76 2.83
C ALA A 10 0.73 17.03 3.98
N ASP A 11 0.49 18.29 4.34
CA ASP A 11 -0.33 18.82 5.47
C ASP A 11 -1.77 18.26 5.66
N ASN A 12 -2.17 17.21 4.94
CA ASN A 12 -3.52 16.66 4.84
C ASN A 12 -3.70 15.25 5.47
N SER A 13 -2.79 14.79 6.34
CA SER A 13 -2.83 13.44 6.96
C SER A 13 -4.19 13.06 7.53
N ASP A 14 -4.84 14.01 8.20
CA ASP A 14 -6.09 13.81 8.94
C ASP A 14 -7.29 13.64 7.99
N THR A 15 -7.19 14.18 6.77
CA THR A 15 -8.25 14.07 5.76
C THR A 15 -8.12 12.82 4.90
N LEU A 16 -6.90 12.33 4.69
CA LEU A 16 -6.65 11.08 3.94
C LEU A 16 -7.14 9.88 4.74
N SER A 17 -6.94 9.92 6.06
CA SER A 17 -7.25 8.82 6.97
C SER A 17 -8.74 8.56 7.18
N ALA A 18 -9.57 9.61 7.17
CA ALA A 18 -11.00 9.50 7.46
C ALA A 18 -11.81 8.73 6.39
N SER A 19 -11.30 8.67 5.16
CA SER A 19 -12.03 8.13 4.01
C SER A 19 -11.82 6.63 3.76
N TRP A 20 -10.83 6.01 4.42
CA TRP A 20 -10.47 4.61 4.15
C TRP A 20 -11.14 3.64 5.14
N PRO A 21 -11.79 2.55 4.67
CA PRO A 21 -12.60 1.64 5.51
C PRO A 21 -11.80 0.68 6.41
N GLY A 22 -10.46 0.73 6.37
CA GLY A 22 -9.59 -0.25 7.03
C GLY A 22 -8.38 0.37 7.71
N PRO A 23 -7.42 -0.47 8.17
CA PRO A 23 -6.22 0.00 8.85
C PRO A 23 -5.39 0.88 7.92
N ARG A 24 -4.73 1.86 8.54
CA ARG A 24 -3.90 2.86 7.89
C ARG A 24 -2.47 2.62 8.32
N VAL A 25 -1.57 2.53 7.37
CA VAL A 25 -0.16 2.21 7.56
C VAL A 25 0.63 3.36 6.97
N LEU A 26 1.57 3.86 7.74
CA LEU A 26 2.51 4.86 7.27
C LEU A 26 3.91 4.29 7.33
N ILE A 27 4.53 4.21 6.17
CA ILE A 27 5.91 3.78 5.97
C ILE A 27 6.80 5.02 6.06
N LEU A 28 7.59 5.10 7.14
CA LEU A 28 8.60 6.12 7.32
C LEU A 28 9.89 5.67 6.65
N ARG A 29 10.33 6.41 5.63
CA ARG A 29 11.62 6.20 4.98
C ARG A 29 12.75 6.80 5.82
N PRO A 30 14.01 6.39 5.58
CA PRO A 30 15.14 7.10 6.18
C PRO A 30 15.08 8.61 5.84
N ASP A 31 15.56 9.43 6.76
CA ASP A 31 15.72 10.88 6.57
C ASP A 31 14.42 11.67 6.33
N THR A 32 13.25 11.16 6.78
CA THR A 32 11.97 11.91 6.70
C THR A 32 12.00 13.30 7.35
N GLY A 33 12.93 13.53 8.29
CA GLY A 33 13.01 14.77 9.08
C GLY A 33 11.89 14.94 10.11
N LEU A 34 11.07 13.90 10.36
CA LEU A 34 10.00 13.95 11.37
C LEU A 34 10.59 13.93 12.78
N SER A 35 10.06 14.78 13.66
CA SER A 35 10.41 14.74 15.07
C SER A 35 9.69 13.59 15.79
N PRO A 36 10.17 13.14 16.96
CA PRO A 36 9.45 12.16 17.78
C PRO A 36 8.00 12.57 18.09
N ALA A 37 7.74 13.88 18.26
CA ALA A 37 6.40 14.40 18.50
C ALA A 37 5.49 14.28 17.26
N ASP A 38 6.06 14.43 16.05
CA ASP A 38 5.31 14.20 14.80
C ASP A 38 4.94 12.74 14.65
N VAL A 39 5.87 11.82 14.94
CA VAL A 39 5.61 10.38 14.91
C VAL A 39 4.54 10.00 15.93
N GLU A 40 4.61 10.50 17.16
CA GLU A 40 3.59 10.25 18.19
C GLU A 40 2.21 10.76 17.76
N ARG A 41 2.14 11.94 17.15
CA ARG A 41 0.90 12.48 16.59
C ARG A 41 0.32 11.58 15.51
N LEU A 42 1.14 11.13 14.57
CA LEU A 42 0.74 10.26 13.44
C LEU A 42 0.35 8.85 13.90
N ASN A 43 1.00 8.31 14.93
CA ASN A 43 0.71 6.98 15.48
C ASN A 43 -0.70 6.84 16.08
N ARG A 44 -1.40 7.95 16.30
CA ARG A 44 -2.83 7.94 16.70
C ARG A 44 -3.74 7.49 15.56
N ASP A 45 -3.33 7.72 14.32
CA ASP A 45 -4.14 7.50 13.12
C ASP A 45 -3.58 6.43 12.19
N PHE A 46 -2.30 6.07 12.36
CA PHE A 46 -1.56 5.15 11.51
C PHE A 46 -0.80 4.12 12.33
N ILE A 47 -0.72 2.90 11.81
CA ILE A 47 0.30 1.92 12.16
C ILE A 47 1.60 2.39 11.50
N ILE A 48 2.61 2.71 12.31
CA ILE A 48 3.89 3.18 11.81
C ILE A 48 4.82 2.00 11.52
N VAL A 49 5.39 1.99 10.32
CA VAL A 49 6.40 1.05 9.85
C VAL A 49 7.65 1.88 9.51
N GLU A 50 8.66 1.82 10.36
CA GLU A 50 9.91 2.57 10.17
C GLU A 50 10.96 1.72 9.44
N HIS A 51 11.46 2.24 8.31
CA HIS A 51 12.58 1.65 7.59
C HIS A 51 13.88 2.37 7.97
N LEU A 52 14.81 1.62 8.56
CA LEU A 52 16.12 2.13 8.97
C LEU A 52 17.11 2.24 7.80
N GLU A 53 16.88 1.48 6.74
CA GLU A 53 17.67 1.49 5.52
C GLU A 53 16.79 1.81 4.31
N PRO A 54 17.33 2.46 3.25
CA PRO A 54 16.57 2.71 2.04
C PRO A 54 16.10 1.40 1.42
N ALA A 55 14.79 1.24 1.25
CA ALA A 55 14.25 0.08 0.56
C ALA A 55 14.57 0.10 -0.94
N GLY A 56 14.69 -1.08 -1.54
CA GLY A 56 15.02 -1.25 -2.97
C GLY A 56 13.92 -0.83 -3.96
N GLY A 57 12.81 -0.25 -3.48
CA GLY A 57 11.66 0.15 -4.28
C GLY A 57 10.34 0.01 -3.53
N ALA A 58 9.24 0.42 -4.16
CA ALA A 58 7.89 0.28 -3.59
C ALA A 58 7.50 -1.19 -3.40
N ALA A 59 7.93 -2.08 -4.31
CA ALA A 59 7.71 -3.51 -4.19
C ALA A 59 8.32 -4.09 -2.90
N ALA A 60 9.55 -3.67 -2.55
CA ALA A 60 10.20 -4.09 -1.31
C ALA A 60 9.44 -3.56 -0.09
N LEU A 61 9.07 -2.28 -0.09
CA LEU A 61 8.27 -1.66 0.97
C LEU A 61 6.94 -2.39 1.19
N LEU A 62 6.24 -2.72 0.10
CA LEU A 62 4.98 -3.46 0.16
C LEU A 62 5.17 -4.89 0.67
N CYS A 63 6.19 -5.60 0.22
CA CYS A 63 6.48 -6.96 0.68
C CYS A 63 6.78 -7.00 2.18
N ASP A 64 7.53 -6.02 2.68
CA ASP A 64 7.86 -5.92 4.10
C ASP A 64 6.63 -5.52 4.92
N ALA A 65 5.94 -4.43 4.55
CA ALA A 65 4.76 -3.95 5.26
C ALA A 65 3.64 -5.00 5.30
N LEU A 66 3.30 -5.60 4.16
CA LEU A 66 2.28 -6.66 4.10
C LEU A 66 2.75 -7.95 4.76
N GLY A 67 4.06 -8.19 4.76
CA GLY A 67 4.66 -9.31 5.48
C GLY A 67 4.52 -9.20 6.99
N TRP A 68 4.80 -8.02 7.56
CA TRP A 68 4.68 -7.74 9.00
C TRP A 68 3.21 -7.66 9.42
N LEU A 69 2.35 -7.14 8.56
CA LEU A 69 0.92 -6.98 8.80
C LEU A 69 0.09 -8.16 8.28
N ALA A 70 0.72 -9.28 7.93
CA ALA A 70 0.04 -10.48 7.45
C ALA A 70 -1.12 -10.95 8.34
N PRO A 71 -1.05 -10.89 9.69
CA PRO A 71 -2.19 -11.20 10.54
C PRO A 71 -3.41 -10.31 10.28
N LEU A 72 -3.22 -9.01 10.04
CA LEU A 72 -4.30 -8.06 9.73
C LEU A 72 -4.92 -8.31 8.36
N LEU A 73 -4.15 -8.86 7.41
CA LEU A 73 -4.64 -9.18 6.07
C LEU A 73 -5.56 -10.41 6.06
N ARG A 74 -5.40 -11.34 7.01
CA ARG A 74 -6.23 -12.56 7.07
C ARG A 74 -7.67 -12.28 7.49
N GLU A 75 -7.89 -11.19 8.22
CA GLU A 75 -9.20 -10.79 8.74
C GLU A 75 -9.77 -9.60 7.98
N ALA A 76 -9.13 -9.20 6.88
CA ALA A 76 -9.52 -8.03 6.13
C ALA A 76 -10.82 -8.26 5.34
N ASP A 77 -11.67 -7.23 5.31
CA ASP A 77 -12.86 -7.10 4.47
C ASP A 77 -12.85 -5.75 3.73
N TRP A 78 -11.64 -5.25 3.45
CA TRP A 78 -11.41 -3.95 2.82
C TRP A 78 -10.48 -4.06 1.61
N PRO A 79 -10.60 -3.16 0.62
CA PRO A 79 -9.60 -3.03 -0.44
C PRO A 79 -8.24 -2.63 0.13
N LEU A 80 -7.21 -2.69 -0.70
CA LEU A 80 -5.87 -2.17 -0.39
C LEU A 80 -5.52 -1.03 -1.34
N LEU A 81 -4.94 0.04 -0.80
CA LEU A 81 -4.35 1.11 -1.59
C LEU A 81 -2.95 1.43 -1.06
N TYR A 82 -1.97 1.44 -1.96
CA TYR A 82 -0.63 1.96 -1.74
C TYR A 82 -0.46 3.29 -2.47
N LEU A 83 0.19 4.26 -1.82
CA LEU A 83 0.55 5.54 -2.41
C LEU A 83 1.97 5.94 -2.02
N ASP A 84 2.71 6.40 -3.02
CA ASP A 84 4.09 6.89 -2.91
C ASP A 84 4.26 8.31 -3.46
N HIS A 85 3.16 9.05 -3.55
CA HIS A 85 3.15 10.45 -3.93
C HIS A 85 2.04 11.20 -3.19
N PRO A 86 2.13 12.55 -3.10
CA PRO A 86 1.05 13.35 -2.56
C PRO A 86 -0.26 13.10 -3.29
N ALA A 87 -1.32 12.81 -2.53
CA ALA A 87 -2.68 12.62 -3.03
C ALA A 87 -3.67 13.39 -2.15
N GLY A 88 -4.79 13.81 -2.74
CA GLY A 88 -5.86 14.48 -2.01
C GLY A 88 -6.88 13.49 -1.44
N ALA A 89 -7.63 13.90 -0.40
CA ALA A 89 -8.68 13.08 0.21
C ALA A 89 -9.75 12.61 -0.81
N ALA A 90 -10.09 13.43 -1.80
CA ALA A 90 -11.01 13.06 -2.87
C ALA A 90 -10.51 11.88 -3.72
N PHE A 91 -9.20 11.80 -3.97
CA PHE A 91 -8.59 10.69 -4.69
C PHE A 91 -8.67 9.40 -3.85
N VAL A 92 -8.28 9.47 -2.57
CA VAL A 92 -8.34 8.30 -1.66
C VAL A 92 -9.76 7.77 -1.52
N ALA A 93 -10.75 8.67 -1.39
CA ALA A 93 -12.16 8.30 -1.32
C ALA A 93 -12.65 7.62 -2.62
N ALA A 94 -12.21 8.11 -3.79
CA ALA A 94 -12.54 7.50 -5.07
C ALA A 94 -11.95 6.09 -5.21
N GLU A 95 -10.69 5.91 -4.83
CA GLU A 95 -10.04 4.58 -4.85
C GLU A 95 -10.66 3.61 -3.84
N ALA A 96 -11.11 4.10 -2.67
CA ALA A 96 -11.84 3.28 -1.69
C ALA A 96 -13.17 2.77 -2.28
N ALA A 97 -13.97 3.67 -2.87
CA ALA A 97 -15.22 3.31 -3.54
C ALA A 97 -14.99 2.37 -4.74
N ALA A 98 -13.92 2.59 -5.51
CA ALA A 98 -13.56 1.74 -6.64
C ALA A 98 -13.14 0.34 -6.17
N GLY A 99 -12.35 0.23 -5.11
CA GLY A 99 -11.90 -1.05 -4.55
C GLY A 99 -13.02 -1.91 -3.97
N GLN A 100 -14.09 -1.28 -3.47
CA GLN A 100 -15.31 -1.96 -3.02
C GLN A 100 -16.23 -2.36 -4.19
N SER A 101 -16.42 -1.46 -5.16
CA SER A 101 -17.31 -1.71 -6.31
C SER A 101 -16.71 -2.67 -7.34
N HIS A 102 -15.39 -2.79 -7.39
CA HIS A 102 -14.66 -3.68 -8.30
C HIS A 102 -13.71 -4.58 -7.47
N PRO A 103 -14.25 -5.55 -6.71
CA PRO A 103 -13.47 -6.30 -5.73
C PRO A 103 -12.40 -7.22 -6.34
N HIS A 104 -12.51 -7.55 -7.63
CA HIS A 104 -11.55 -8.38 -8.38
C HIS A 104 -10.59 -7.55 -9.24
N ASP A 105 -10.62 -6.22 -9.13
CA ASP A 105 -9.84 -5.34 -9.98
C ASP A 105 -8.49 -4.99 -9.34
N LEU A 106 -7.48 -4.84 -10.19
CA LEU A 106 -6.14 -4.42 -9.82
C LEU A 106 -5.74 -3.25 -10.71
N ARG A 107 -5.29 -2.16 -10.08
CA ARG A 107 -4.76 -1.00 -10.79
C ARG A 107 -3.41 -0.62 -10.22
N ALA A 108 -2.42 -0.47 -11.08
CA ALA A 108 -1.11 0.05 -10.73
C ALA A 108 -0.79 1.25 -11.63
N ASP A 109 -0.35 2.36 -11.04
CA ASP A 109 0.20 3.49 -11.80
C ASP A 109 1.72 3.54 -11.58
N LEU A 110 2.47 3.53 -12.68
CA LEU A 110 3.94 3.56 -12.69
C LEU A 110 4.43 4.94 -13.20
N SER A 111 5.57 5.39 -12.70
CA SER A 111 6.31 6.51 -13.28
C SER A 111 6.92 6.11 -14.64
N PRO A 112 7.39 7.07 -15.47
CA PRO A 112 8.09 6.76 -16.72
C PRO A 112 9.34 5.88 -16.52
N GLU A 113 9.97 5.95 -15.36
CA GLU A 113 11.13 5.16 -14.96
C GLU A 113 10.76 3.78 -14.39
N GLY A 114 9.46 3.46 -14.33
CA GLY A 114 8.96 2.16 -13.86
C GLY A 114 8.78 2.04 -12.34
N ARG A 115 8.87 3.14 -11.59
CA ARG A 115 8.60 3.16 -10.13
C ARG A 115 7.10 3.13 -9.86
N LEU A 116 6.66 2.35 -8.87
CA LEU A 116 5.26 2.28 -8.49
C LEU A 116 4.85 3.52 -7.69
N LEU A 117 3.91 4.28 -8.25
CA LEU A 117 3.36 5.49 -7.64
C LEU A 117 2.10 5.17 -6.84
N SER A 118 1.22 4.34 -7.40
CA SER A 118 -0.01 3.89 -6.76
C SER A 118 -0.27 2.42 -7.06
N LEU A 119 -0.91 1.71 -6.13
CA LEU A 119 -1.45 0.37 -6.36
C LEU A 119 -2.77 0.20 -5.59
N ARG A 120 -3.88 -0.03 -6.32
CA ARG A 120 -5.15 -0.46 -5.75
C ARG A 120 -5.36 -1.95 -6.01
N LEU A 121 -5.66 -2.67 -4.94
CA LEU A 121 -6.21 -4.02 -4.99
C LEU A 121 -7.67 -3.97 -4.52
N GLY A 122 -8.58 -4.48 -5.33
CA GLY A 122 -9.95 -4.72 -4.90
C GLY A 122 -10.02 -5.66 -3.69
N GLU A 123 -11.15 -5.62 -2.98
CA GLU A 123 -11.34 -6.35 -1.73
C GLU A 123 -10.99 -7.85 -1.82
N MET A 124 -11.41 -8.55 -2.88
CA MET A 124 -11.14 -10.00 -3.04
C MET A 124 -9.68 -10.31 -3.36
N ILE A 125 -8.97 -9.39 -4.02
CA ILE A 125 -7.52 -9.55 -4.23
C ILE A 125 -6.76 -9.27 -2.94
N ALA A 126 -7.09 -8.17 -2.25
CA ALA A 126 -6.44 -7.75 -1.02
C ALA A 126 -6.57 -8.80 0.10
N THR A 127 -7.68 -9.51 0.13
CA THR A 127 -8.02 -10.54 1.14
C THR A 127 -7.73 -11.96 0.65
N SER A 128 -7.13 -12.10 -0.54
CA SER A 128 -6.88 -13.41 -1.13
C SER A 128 -5.98 -14.26 -0.23
N PRO A 129 -6.33 -15.53 0.03
CA PRO A 129 -5.49 -16.44 0.80
C PRO A 129 -4.15 -16.74 0.09
N LEU A 130 -4.02 -16.41 -1.19
CA LEU A 130 -2.78 -16.52 -1.95
C LEU A 130 -1.84 -15.34 -1.74
N MET A 131 -2.33 -14.21 -1.20
CA MET A 131 -1.53 -13.00 -1.01
C MET A 131 -0.32 -13.24 -0.09
N PRO A 132 -0.45 -13.90 1.09
CA PRO A 132 0.71 -14.18 1.93
C PRO A 132 1.77 -15.05 1.24
N GLU A 133 1.34 -16.04 0.46
CA GLU A 133 2.25 -16.93 -0.29
C GLU A 133 2.96 -16.17 -1.42
N PHE A 134 2.22 -15.34 -2.16
CA PHE A 134 2.77 -14.45 -3.19
C PHE A 134 3.88 -13.56 -2.60
N LEU A 135 3.60 -12.90 -1.46
CA LEU A 135 4.57 -12.05 -0.78
C LEU A 135 5.77 -12.85 -0.26
N ALA A 136 5.55 -14.07 0.23
CA ALA A 136 6.63 -14.95 0.70
C ALA A 136 7.60 -15.33 -0.42
N VAL A 137 7.10 -15.56 -1.65
CA VAL A 137 7.94 -15.86 -2.82
C VAL A 137 8.83 -14.68 -3.21
N LEU A 138 8.33 -13.44 -3.05
CA LEU A 138 9.05 -12.23 -3.42
C LEU A 138 9.95 -11.68 -2.30
N ARG A 139 9.70 -12.08 -1.05
CA ARG A 139 10.46 -11.62 0.11
C ARG A 139 11.96 -11.90 -0.04
N GLY A 140 12.78 -10.88 0.21
CA GLY A 140 14.23 -10.97 0.14
C GLY A 140 14.81 -11.06 -1.28
N ARG A 141 13.97 -10.90 -2.32
CA ARG A 141 14.41 -10.82 -3.72
C ARG A 141 14.31 -9.38 -4.20
N PRO A 142 15.34 -8.85 -4.89
CA PRO A 142 15.19 -7.59 -5.59
C PRO A 142 14.23 -7.79 -6.76
N VAL A 143 13.07 -7.14 -6.70
CA VAL A 143 12.06 -7.14 -7.76
C VAL A 143 11.79 -5.68 -8.12
N GLU A 144 11.93 -5.35 -9.40
CA GLU A 144 11.59 -4.03 -9.91
C GLU A 144 10.07 -3.81 -9.80
N ASP A 145 9.67 -2.58 -9.47
CA ASP A 145 8.28 -2.19 -9.25
C ASP A 145 7.35 -2.54 -10.43
N ALA A 146 7.79 -2.30 -11.67
CA ALA A 146 7.03 -2.69 -12.86
C ALA A 146 6.84 -4.20 -12.98
N THR A 147 7.88 -4.98 -12.66
CA THR A 147 7.83 -6.45 -12.65
C THR A 147 6.91 -6.95 -11.53
N PHE A 148 6.96 -6.33 -10.36
CA PHE A 148 6.08 -6.63 -9.24
C PHE A 148 4.61 -6.42 -9.61
N ALA A 149 4.28 -5.28 -10.23
CA ALA A 149 2.92 -4.99 -10.68
C ALA A 149 2.43 -6.00 -11.74
N ALA A 150 3.30 -6.38 -12.68
CA ALA A 150 3.00 -7.40 -13.69
C ALA A 150 2.74 -8.77 -13.04
N LEU A 151 3.58 -9.20 -12.09
CA LEU A 151 3.40 -10.47 -11.38
C LEU A 151 2.11 -10.50 -10.57
N LEU A 152 1.73 -9.39 -9.94
CA LEU A 152 0.44 -9.27 -9.28
C LEU A 152 -0.72 -9.41 -10.27
N HIS A 153 -0.62 -8.76 -11.43
CA HIS A 153 -1.63 -8.89 -12.47
C HIS A 153 -1.71 -10.34 -12.96
N ASP A 154 -0.60 -11.00 -13.26
CA ASP A 154 -0.61 -12.39 -13.72
C ASP A 154 -1.16 -13.36 -12.67
N ALA A 155 -0.90 -13.12 -11.38
CA ALA A 155 -1.36 -13.97 -10.29
C ALA A 155 -2.84 -13.76 -9.94
N PHE A 156 -3.36 -12.55 -10.11
CA PHE A 156 -4.68 -12.15 -9.61
C PHE A 156 -5.63 -11.58 -10.68
N ALA A 157 -5.23 -11.51 -11.96
CA ALA A 157 -6.13 -11.15 -13.04
C ALA A 157 -7.14 -12.27 -13.26
N TRP A 158 -8.29 -12.12 -12.62
CA TRP A 158 -9.47 -12.89 -12.94
C TRP A 158 -10.03 -12.30 -14.23
N THR A 159 -9.62 -12.84 -15.37
CA THR A 159 -10.36 -12.62 -16.61
C THR A 159 -11.75 -13.18 -16.39
N SER A 160 -12.74 -12.28 -16.31
CA SER A 160 -14.14 -12.65 -16.44
C SER A 160 -14.32 -13.30 -17.81
N ALA A 161 -14.31 -14.64 -17.81
CA ALA A 161 -14.79 -15.45 -18.91
C ALA A 161 -16.31 -15.29 -19.05
#